data_AF-A0A1H9VQ71-F1
#
_entry.id   AF-A0A1H9VQ71-F1
#
_cell.length_a   1.000
_cell.length_b   1.000
_cell.length_c   1.000
_cell.angle_alpha   90.00
_cell.angle_beta   90.00
_cell.angle_gamma   90.00
#
_symmetry.space_group_name_H-M   'P 1'
#
loop_
_entity.id
_entity.type
_entity.pdbx_description
1 polymer ?
#
loop_
_entity_poly.entity_id
_entity_poly.type
_entity_poly.pdbx_seq_one_letter_code
_entity_poly.pdbx_strand_id
1 'polypeptide(L)'
;MRKTSRIIIIAMLMLTFFAIPVRAATTSFTLTVTRDGQNQDPKSKRTEKAGGSKWKNRYYVTNETFDGLGTIKVKSINLNDSSITSNSKELNLSTKGVRDTEGTEYKTTAPSNQYYYLKAVYGSGLSKSLNATGRYTP
;
A
#
# COMPACT_ATOMS: atom_id res chain seq x y z
N MET A 1 -2.17 -56.79 -18.95
CA MET A 1 -1.73 -55.64 -18.11
C MET A 1 -1.60 -54.33 -18.92
N ARG A 2 -2.67 -53.83 -19.57
CA ARG A 2 -2.62 -52.59 -20.39
C ARG A 2 -3.62 -51.49 -19.99
N LYS A 3 -4.47 -51.76 -18.98
CA LYS A 3 -5.56 -50.84 -18.57
C LYS A 3 -5.22 -49.98 -17.34
N THR A 4 -4.26 -50.40 -16.52
CA THR A 4 -3.83 -49.69 -15.30
C THR A 4 -2.91 -48.49 -15.60
N SER A 5 -2.16 -48.53 -16.71
CA SER A 5 -1.24 -47.44 -17.08
C SER A 5 -1.95 -46.14 -17.51
N ARG A 6 -3.20 -46.21 -18.00
CA ARG A 6 -3.96 -45.03 -18.44
C ARG A 6 -4.56 -44.23 -17.28
N ILE A 7 -4.89 -44.89 -16.17
CA ILE A 7 -5.48 -44.26 -14.99
C ILE A 7 -4.43 -43.45 -14.20
N ILE A 8 -3.17 -43.92 -14.18
CA ILE A 8 -2.06 -43.22 -13.51
C ILE A 8 -1.70 -41.91 -14.24
N ILE A 9 -1.79 -41.88 -15.58
CA ILE A 9 -1.50 -40.68 -16.38
C ILE A 9 -2.58 -39.60 -16.18
N ILE A 10 -3.85 -39.99 -16.02
CA ILE A 10 -4.95 -39.05 -15.76
C ILE A 10 -4.88 -38.51 -14.32
N ALA A 11 -4.48 -39.35 -13.35
CA ALA A 11 -4.28 -38.91 -11.96
C ALA A 11 -3.07 -37.96 -11.80
N MET A 12 -2.01 -38.12 -12.61
CA MET A 12 -0.86 -37.19 -12.64
C MET A 12 -1.18 -35.85 -13.33
N LEU A 13 -2.19 -35.78 -14.21
CA LEU A 13 -2.57 -34.55 -14.89
C LEU A 13 -3.41 -33.59 -14.02
N MET A 14 -3.97 -34.07 -12.89
CA MET A 14 -4.85 -33.28 -12.02
C MET A 14 -4.12 -32.46 -10.93
N LEU A 15 -2.79 -32.53 -10.86
CA LEU A 15 -2.00 -31.91 -9.77
C LEU A 15 -1.44 -30.50 -10.08
N THR A 16 -1.72 -29.92 -11.24
CA THR A 16 -1.25 -28.58 -11.59
C THR A 16 -2.42 -27.85 -12.28
N PHE A 17 -3.02 -26.77 -11.79
CA PHE A 17 -2.51 -25.58 -11.15
C PHE A 17 -3.63 -24.98 -10.28
N PHE A 18 -3.53 -25.08 -8.95
CA PHE A 18 -4.22 -24.10 -8.11
C PHE A 18 -3.41 -22.80 -8.19
N ALA A 19 -3.67 -21.99 -9.21
CA ALA A 19 -3.19 -20.62 -9.24
C ALA A 19 -3.89 -19.86 -8.11
N ILE A 20 -3.28 -19.84 -6.92
CA ILE A 20 -3.76 -19.00 -5.83
C ILE A 20 -3.69 -17.57 -6.34
N PRO A 21 -4.81 -16.83 -6.42
CA PRO A 21 -4.77 -15.44 -6.84
C PRO A 21 -3.96 -14.66 -5.81
N VAL A 22 -2.72 -14.31 -6.16
CA VAL A 22 -1.90 -13.40 -5.36
C VAL A 22 -2.60 -12.05 -5.38
N ARG A 23 -3.13 -11.63 -4.24
CA ARG A 23 -3.63 -10.26 -4.03
C ARG A 23 -2.51 -9.42 -3.45
N ALA A 24 -2.40 -8.16 -3.84
CA ALA A 24 -1.45 -7.25 -3.22
C ALA A 24 -1.79 -7.10 -1.73
N ALA A 25 -0.77 -7.13 -0.87
CA ALA A 25 -0.97 -6.98 0.56
C ALA A 25 -1.45 -5.55 0.86
N THR A 26 -2.50 -5.43 1.67
CA THR A 26 -3.09 -4.15 2.05
C THR A 26 -3.22 -4.09 3.56
N THR A 27 -2.69 -3.03 4.17
CA THR A 27 -2.83 -2.77 5.60
C THR A 27 -3.75 -1.58 5.87
N SER A 28 -4.31 -1.52 7.07
CA SER A 28 -4.95 -0.29 7.56
C SER A 28 -3.88 0.64 8.13
N PHE A 29 -4.04 1.94 7.92
CA PHE A 29 -3.25 2.96 8.57
C PHE A 29 -4.14 3.83 9.47
N THR A 30 -3.50 4.35 10.52
CA THR A 30 -3.95 5.50 11.31
C THR A 30 -2.73 6.41 11.38
N LEU A 31 -2.88 7.64 10.94
CA LEU A 31 -1.80 8.60 10.82
C LEU A 31 -2.20 9.87 11.55
N THR A 32 -1.29 10.38 12.37
CA THR A 32 -1.41 11.69 13.02
C THR A 32 -0.24 12.54 12.57
N VAL A 33 -0.49 13.69 11.95
CA VAL A 33 0.56 14.66 11.61
C VAL A 33 0.21 16.04 12.15
N THR A 34 1.20 16.70 12.71
CA THR A 34 1.05 18.01 13.35
C THR A 34 1.90 19.05 12.63
N ARG A 35 1.45 20.31 12.66
CA ARG A 35 2.14 21.42 11.96
C ARG A 35 3.55 21.65 12.50
N ASP A 36 3.75 21.47 13.80
CA ASP A 36 5.02 21.65 14.51
C ASP A 36 5.86 20.36 14.60
N GLY A 37 5.32 19.23 14.13
CA GLY A 37 5.96 17.92 14.19
C GLY A 37 5.99 17.29 15.58
N GLN A 38 5.35 17.89 16.58
CA GLN A 38 5.26 17.33 17.94
C GLN A 38 4.10 16.37 18.07
N ASN A 39 4.25 15.30 18.87
CA ASN A 39 3.19 14.30 19.14
C ASN A 39 2.55 13.67 17.88
N GLN A 40 3.31 13.55 16.78
CA GLN A 40 2.85 12.91 15.56
C GLN A 40 3.08 11.40 15.56
N ASP A 41 2.21 10.66 14.87
CA ASP A 41 2.39 9.27 14.47
C ASP A 41 2.28 9.17 12.94
N PRO A 42 3.38 9.48 12.22
CA PRO A 42 3.33 9.74 10.79
C PRO A 42 3.57 8.48 9.94
N LYS A 43 3.61 7.28 10.51
CA LYS A 43 3.96 6.05 9.77
C LYS A 43 2.89 4.98 9.92
N SER A 44 2.50 4.36 8.81
CA SER A 44 1.67 3.16 8.85
C SER A 44 2.47 1.96 9.35
N LYS A 45 1.74 0.85 9.61
CA LYS A 45 2.34 -0.48 9.67
C LYS A 45 3.08 -0.82 8.36
N ARG A 46 4.07 -1.69 8.48
CA ARG A 46 4.81 -2.26 7.35
C ARG A 46 3.90 -3.17 6.55
N THR A 47 4.02 -3.14 5.24
CA THR A 47 3.26 -3.96 4.29
C THR A 47 4.20 -4.47 3.22
N GLU A 48 4.11 -5.75 2.89
CA GLU A 48 4.93 -6.35 1.84
C GLU A 48 4.44 -5.94 0.45
N LYS A 49 5.35 -5.55 -0.43
CA LYS A 49 5.02 -5.32 -1.84
C LYS A 49 4.95 -6.65 -2.57
N ALA A 50 3.75 -7.00 -3.05
CA ALA A 50 3.57 -8.16 -3.90
C ALA A 50 4.37 -8.04 -5.21
N GLY A 51 4.83 -9.18 -5.74
CA GLY A 51 5.69 -9.26 -6.92
C GLY A 51 5.08 -9.89 -8.15
N GLY A 52 5.75 -9.68 -9.29
CA GLY A 52 5.41 -10.25 -10.59
C GLY A 52 5.21 -9.19 -11.67
N SER A 53 5.33 -9.60 -12.94
CA SER A 53 5.23 -8.73 -14.12
C SER A 53 3.86 -8.04 -14.31
N LYS A 54 2.84 -8.47 -13.56
CA LYS A 54 1.48 -7.91 -13.63
C LYS A 54 1.25 -6.71 -12.72
N TRP A 55 2.18 -6.40 -11.81
CA TRP A 55 2.00 -5.35 -10.80
C TRP A 55 2.64 -4.04 -11.25
N LYS A 56 1.91 -2.94 -11.07
CA LYS A 56 2.39 -1.60 -11.39
C LYS A 56 3.46 -1.18 -10.37
N ASN A 57 4.46 -0.43 -10.84
CA ASN A 57 5.47 0.21 -9.99
C ASN A 57 4.90 1.46 -9.29
N ARG A 58 3.79 1.29 -8.55
CA ARG A 58 3.10 2.33 -7.80
C ARG A 58 2.54 1.77 -6.51
N TYR A 59 2.27 2.65 -5.56
CA TYR A 59 1.48 2.31 -4.39
C TYR A 59 0.04 2.81 -4.56
N TYR A 60 -0.84 2.35 -3.68
CA TYR A 60 -2.22 2.78 -3.55
C TYR A 60 -2.48 3.18 -2.10
N VAL A 61 -3.24 4.25 -1.94
CA VAL A 61 -3.69 4.75 -0.65
C VAL A 61 -5.15 5.10 -0.78
N THR A 62 -5.94 4.74 0.22
CA THR A 62 -7.36 5.07 0.30
C THR A 62 -7.62 5.72 1.63
N ASN A 63 -8.03 6.99 1.62
CA ASN A 63 -8.47 7.67 2.83
C ASN A 63 -9.94 7.28 3.13
N GLU A 64 -10.23 6.86 4.36
CA GLU A 64 -11.55 6.41 4.79
C GLU A 64 -12.20 7.41 5.73
N THR A 65 -11.48 7.82 6.77
CA THR A 65 -11.94 8.83 7.72
C THR A 65 -10.81 9.80 8.05
N PHE A 66 -11.17 11.01 8.43
CA PHE A 66 -10.21 12.01 8.83
C PHE A 66 -10.80 12.99 9.83
N ASP A 67 -9.89 13.64 10.55
CA ASP A 67 -10.18 14.73 11.47
C ASP A 67 -9.20 15.89 11.26
N GLY A 68 -9.73 17.10 11.35
CA GLY A 68 -9.07 18.35 11.00
C GLY A 68 -9.23 18.76 9.52
N LEU A 69 -8.99 20.05 9.26
CA LEU A 69 -9.08 20.67 7.93
C LEU A 69 -7.69 21.01 7.40
N GLY A 70 -7.29 20.34 6.33
CA GLY A 70 -5.97 20.52 5.73
C GLY A 70 -5.62 19.45 4.70
N THR A 71 -4.32 19.26 4.49
CA THR A 71 -3.75 18.30 3.57
C THR A 71 -2.64 17.52 4.26
N ILE A 72 -2.59 16.22 3.99
CA ILE A 72 -1.48 15.35 4.40
C ILE A 72 -0.75 14.91 3.15
N LYS A 73 0.57 15.05 3.14
CA LYS A 73 1.41 14.54 2.05
C LYS A 73 1.92 13.16 2.43
N VAL A 74 1.62 12.16 1.60
CA VAL A 74 2.00 10.77 1.85
C VAL A 74 2.94 10.22 0.77
N LYS A 75 3.83 9.32 1.18
CA LYS A 75 4.76 8.58 0.32
C LYS A 75 4.90 7.15 0.82
N SER A 76 5.04 6.21 -0.10
CA SER A 76 5.55 4.88 0.21
C SER A 76 7.08 4.94 0.30
N ILE A 77 7.65 4.29 1.31
CA ILE A 77 9.10 4.19 1.52
C ILE A 77 9.43 2.73 1.84
N ASN A 78 10.45 2.19 1.19
CA ASN A 78 10.98 0.88 1.54
C ASN A 78 11.56 0.91 2.97
N LEU A 79 11.40 -0.19 3.68
CA LEU A 79 11.83 -0.32 5.07
C LEU A 79 13.34 -0.23 5.23
N ASN A 80 14.09 -0.88 4.33
CA ASN A 80 15.53 -1.08 4.44
C ASN A 80 16.32 -0.07 3.61
N ASP A 81 15.74 0.45 2.53
CA ASP A 81 16.39 1.43 1.64
C ASP A 81 15.48 2.63 1.35
N SER A 82 15.67 3.73 2.10
CA SER A 82 14.85 4.93 1.95
C SER A 82 14.98 5.64 0.60
N SER A 83 15.98 5.31 -0.23
CA SER A 83 16.11 5.83 -1.59
C SER A 83 15.01 5.29 -2.50
N ILE A 84 14.50 4.09 -2.19
CA ILE A 84 13.34 3.48 -2.85
C ILE A 84 12.08 4.07 -2.23
N THR A 85 11.64 5.18 -2.81
CA THR A 85 10.47 5.93 -2.34
C THR A 85 9.59 6.38 -3.51
N SER A 86 8.32 6.58 -3.23
CA SER A 86 7.37 7.12 -4.18
C SER A 86 7.45 8.62 -4.36
N ASN A 87 6.83 9.09 -5.43
CA ASN A 87 6.37 10.46 -5.51
C ASN A 87 5.41 10.76 -4.34
N SER A 88 5.24 12.04 -4.03
CA SER A 88 4.28 12.46 -3.00
C SER A 88 2.87 12.45 -3.56
N LYS A 89 1.92 11.90 -2.80
CA LYS A 89 0.49 12.16 -3.02
C LYS A 89 -0.01 13.09 -1.93
N GLU A 90 -0.91 14.00 -2.29
CA GLU A 90 -1.62 14.83 -1.32
C GLU A 90 -2.99 14.21 -1.02
N LEU A 91 -3.28 14.00 0.26
CA LEU A 91 -4.58 13.61 0.76
C LEU A 91 -5.27 14.86 1.29
N ASN A 92 -6.35 15.26 0.63
CA ASN A 92 -7.11 16.44 1.02
C ASN A 92 -8.17 16.06 2.07
N LEU A 93 -8.11 16.69 3.24
CA LEU A 93 -9.00 16.48 4.39
C LEU A 93 -10.05 17.59 4.51
N SER A 94 -10.45 18.21 3.39
CA SER A 94 -11.48 19.25 3.36
C SER A 94 -12.86 18.75 2.93
N THR A 95 -12.93 17.60 2.27
CA THR A 95 -14.17 17.07 1.69
C THR A 95 -14.44 15.67 2.24
N LYS A 96 -15.32 15.61 3.25
CA LYS A 96 -15.71 14.36 3.91
C LYS A 96 -16.30 13.42 2.86
N GLY A 97 -15.71 12.23 2.71
CA GLY A 97 -16.21 11.19 1.79
C GLY A 97 -15.56 11.14 0.40
N VAL A 98 -14.60 12.00 0.06
CA VAL A 98 -13.81 11.83 -1.17
C VAL A 98 -12.78 10.74 -0.94
N ARG A 99 -13.14 9.51 -1.32
CA ARG A 99 -12.24 8.36 -1.35
C ARG A 99 -11.26 8.51 -2.51
N ASP A 100 -10.13 9.15 -2.24
CA ASP A 100 -9.02 9.08 -3.18
C ASP A 100 -8.36 7.71 -3.02
N THR A 101 -8.42 6.89 -4.06
CA THR A 101 -7.95 5.49 -4.05
C THR A 101 -6.59 5.35 -4.74
N GLU A 102 -6.09 6.41 -5.36
CA GLU A 102 -4.89 6.36 -6.18
C GLU A 102 -3.67 6.92 -5.43
N GLY A 103 -2.68 6.06 -5.24
CA GLY A 103 -1.32 6.51 -4.94
C GLY A 103 -0.58 6.94 -6.20
N THR A 104 0.73 7.07 -6.09
CA THR A 104 1.60 7.50 -7.19
C THR A 104 2.76 6.52 -7.38
N GLU A 105 3.48 6.69 -8.48
CA GLU A 105 4.58 5.81 -8.88
C GLU A 105 5.78 5.93 -7.96
N TYR A 106 6.56 4.84 -7.90
CA TYR A 106 7.89 4.88 -7.31
C TYR A 106 8.86 5.65 -8.21
N LYS A 107 9.75 6.43 -7.60
CA LYS A 107 10.78 7.18 -8.35
C LYS A 107 11.79 6.26 -9.05
N THR A 108 11.92 5.05 -8.52
CA THR A 108 12.73 3.96 -9.03
C THR A 108 11.89 2.68 -9.04
N THR A 109 12.41 1.60 -9.59
CA THR A 109 11.74 0.30 -9.48
C THR A 109 11.68 -0.14 -8.03
N ALA A 110 10.47 -0.25 -7.47
CA ALA A 110 10.25 -0.77 -6.13
C ALA A 110 10.31 -2.31 -6.17
N PRO A 111 11.33 -2.95 -5.57
CA PRO A 111 11.43 -4.40 -5.51
C PRO A 111 10.25 -5.00 -4.74
N SER A 112 9.79 -6.14 -5.24
CA SER A 112 8.80 -7.00 -4.59
C SER A 112 9.41 -7.84 -3.47
N ASN A 113 8.54 -8.45 -2.66
CA ASN A 113 8.91 -9.27 -1.49
C ASN A 113 9.75 -8.49 -0.48
N GLN A 114 9.56 -7.18 -0.44
CA GLN A 114 10.16 -6.27 0.51
C GLN A 114 9.07 -5.48 1.22
N TYR A 115 9.38 -5.05 2.44
CA TYR A 115 8.44 -4.30 3.26
C TYR A 115 8.56 -2.81 2.99
N TYR A 116 7.41 -2.16 2.90
CA TYR A 116 7.27 -0.72 2.75
C TYR A 116 6.32 -0.20 3.82
N TYR A 117 6.38 1.10 4.07
CA TYR A 117 5.43 1.79 4.94
C TYR A 117 5.01 3.10 4.30
N LEU A 118 3.78 3.52 4.60
CA LEU A 118 3.29 4.84 4.23
C LEU A 118 3.82 5.83 5.26
N LYS A 119 4.53 6.86 4.79
CA LYS A 119 4.97 7.99 5.61
C LYS A 119 4.14 9.22 5.25
N ALA A 120 3.61 9.88 6.26
CA ALA A 120 2.87 11.12 6.18
C ALA A 120 3.70 12.30 6.66
N VAL A 121 3.42 13.47 6.10
CA VAL A 121 3.92 14.76 6.56
C VAL A 121 2.77 15.76 6.50
N TYR A 122 2.71 16.67 7.46
CA TYR A 122 1.76 17.78 7.42
C TYR A 122 1.99 18.60 6.13
N GLY A 123 0.94 18.78 5.33
CA GLY A 123 1.00 19.58 4.11
C GLY A 123 0.68 21.04 4.40
N SER A 124 -0.61 21.35 4.47
CA SER A 124 -1.18 22.67 4.76
C SER A 124 -2.50 22.47 5.52
N GLY A 125 -3.05 23.52 6.14
CA GLY A 125 -4.33 23.39 6.82
C GLY A 125 -4.54 24.36 7.96
N LEU A 126 -5.78 24.48 8.40
CA LEU A 126 -6.19 25.32 9.53
C LEU A 126 -5.96 24.61 10.88
N SER A 127 -6.15 23.30 10.92
CA SER A 127 -5.97 22.50 12.14
C SER A 127 -4.49 22.33 12.49
N LYS A 128 -4.17 22.35 13.79
CA LYS A 128 -2.79 22.11 14.27
C LYS A 128 -2.36 20.65 14.14
N SER A 129 -3.33 19.74 14.24
CA SER A 129 -3.19 18.30 14.07
C SER A 129 -4.17 17.83 13.00
N LEU A 130 -3.72 16.89 12.18
CA LEU A 130 -4.50 16.22 11.15
C LEU A 130 -4.41 14.72 11.38
N ASN A 131 -5.57 14.07 11.48
CA ASN A 131 -5.66 12.63 11.61
C ASN A 131 -6.29 12.04 10.36
N ALA A 132 -5.76 10.92 9.89
CA ALA A 132 -6.33 10.18 8.76
C ALA A 132 -6.27 8.68 9.04
N THR A 133 -7.33 7.97 8.68
CA THR A 133 -7.34 6.50 8.66
C THR A 133 -7.73 5.99 7.29
N GLY A 134 -7.28 4.79 6.97
CA GLY A 134 -7.63 4.18 5.70
C GLY A 134 -6.78 2.98 5.36
N ARG A 135 -6.58 2.73 4.06
CA ARG A 135 -5.94 1.54 3.52
C ARG A 135 -4.72 1.88 2.68
N TYR A 136 -3.68 1.07 2.80
CA TYR A 136 -2.40 1.26 2.10
C TYR A 136 -1.93 -0.07 1.47
N THR A 137 -1.55 0.01 0.20
CA THR A 137 -0.99 -1.09 -0.59
C THR A 137 0.28 -0.61 -1.29
N PRO A 138 1.47 -1.14 -0.98
CA PRO A 138 2.73 -0.72 -1.60
C PRO A 138 2.92 -1.15 -3.05
#